data_AF-A0A2S9QBF5-F1
#
_entry.id   AF-A0A2S9QBF5-F1
#
_cell.length_a   1.000
_cell.length_b   1.000
_cell.length_c   1.000
_cell.angle_alpha   90.00
_cell.angle_beta   90.00
_cell.angle_gamma   90.00
#
_symmetry.space_group_name_H-M   'P 1'
#
loop_
_entity.id
_entity.type
_entity.pdbx_description
1 polymer ?
#
loop_
_entity_poly.entity_id
_entity_poly.type
_entity_poly.pdbx_seq_one_letter_code
_entity_poly.pdbx_strand_id
1 'polypeptide(L)'
;MSRLVTGLAGTIILAIWPALSAVSSELVPWPPHDPGQPEASIAITKEWITSLREIHDFAGLQKAAGSGGRLLAVEADPETPRAIYGWKGLDGRGQMKVFLYRTGDFGIAASPADGAGEITLNNAGAFVCPTCSPPVHACGRRPSWVSHSVHWDGSDCHCTITGPQTIRPGPC
;
A
#
# COMPACT_ATOMS: atom_id res chain seq x y z
N MET A 1 -50.80 71.90 -7.35
CA MET A 1 -50.95 70.47 -7.70
C MET A 1 -49.62 69.78 -7.36
N SER A 2 -49.43 69.29 -6.13
CA SER A 2 -49.72 67.93 -5.64
C SER A 2 -48.89 66.79 -6.28
N ARG A 3 -48.02 66.20 -5.44
CA ARG A 3 -47.57 64.78 -5.28
C ARG A 3 -46.02 64.71 -5.18
N LEU A 4 -45.40 64.53 -4.00
CA LEU A 4 -45.26 63.33 -3.15
C LEU A 4 -44.70 62.11 -3.91
N VAL A 5 -43.57 61.55 -3.43
CA VAL A 5 -43.38 60.12 -3.05
C VAL A 5 -41.87 59.74 -3.00
N THR A 6 -41.42 59.41 -1.78
CA THR A 6 -40.39 58.43 -1.32
C THR A 6 -39.29 57.98 -2.29
N GLY A 7 -37.99 58.01 -1.95
CA GLY A 7 -37.38 57.33 -0.80
C GLY A 7 -37.16 55.85 -1.13
N LEU A 8 -35.92 55.43 -1.42
CA LEU A 8 -35.53 54.01 -1.39
C LEU A 8 -34.01 53.89 -1.22
N ALA A 9 -33.63 53.42 -0.03
CA ALA A 9 -32.30 52.98 0.32
C ALA A 9 -31.90 51.79 -0.57
N GLY A 10 -30.82 51.93 -1.32
CA GLY A 10 -30.25 50.86 -2.13
C GLY A 10 -29.45 49.90 -1.26
N THR A 11 -30.02 48.74 -1.00
CA THR A 11 -29.41 47.61 -0.28
C THR A 11 -28.23 47.05 -1.08
N ILE A 12 -27.02 47.06 -0.51
CA ILE A 12 -25.84 46.36 -1.04
C ILE A 12 -26.01 44.87 -0.72
N ILE A 13 -26.37 44.07 -1.72
CA ILE A 13 -26.36 42.60 -1.62
C ILE A 13 -24.91 42.17 -1.81
N LEU A 14 -24.23 41.85 -0.70
CA LEU A 14 -22.98 41.09 -0.74
C LEU A 14 -23.31 39.69 -1.28
N ALA A 15 -22.99 39.44 -2.54
CA ALA A 15 -22.95 38.11 -3.11
C ALA A 15 -21.79 37.35 -2.46
N ILE A 16 -22.09 36.63 -1.38
CA ILE A 16 -21.19 35.62 -0.82
C ILE A 16 -21.16 34.48 -1.84
N TRP A 17 -20.18 34.50 -2.75
CA TRP A 17 -19.82 33.34 -3.53
C TRP A 17 -19.23 32.32 -2.55
N PRO A 18 -19.87 31.18 -2.28
CA PRO A 18 -19.14 30.09 -1.65
C PRO A 18 -18.13 29.64 -2.69
N ALA A 19 -16.87 30.03 -2.50
CA ALA A 19 -15.75 29.39 -3.13
C ALA A 19 -15.78 27.93 -2.67
N LEU A 20 -16.50 27.09 -3.41
CA LEU A 20 -16.32 25.65 -3.40
C LEU A 20 -14.84 25.46 -3.70
N SER A 21 -14.05 25.27 -2.65
CA SER A 21 -12.75 24.65 -2.77
C SER A 21 -13.04 23.27 -3.33
N ALA A 22 -12.98 23.17 -4.65
CA ALA A 22 -12.81 21.89 -5.31
C ALA A 22 -11.51 21.35 -4.74
N VAL A 23 -11.63 20.50 -3.72
CA VAL A 23 -10.56 19.59 -3.34
C VAL A 23 -10.44 18.69 -4.56
N SER A 24 -9.60 19.10 -5.52
CA SER A 24 -9.05 18.19 -6.49
C SER A 24 -8.33 17.13 -5.68
N SER A 25 -9.02 16.02 -5.45
CA SER A 25 -8.34 14.75 -5.24
C SER A 25 -7.64 14.48 -6.56
N GLU A 26 -6.46 15.08 -6.74
CA GLU A 26 -5.53 14.62 -7.76
C GLU A 26 -5.35 13.13 -7.48
N LEU A 27 -5.98 12.31 -8.31
CA LEU A 27 -5.68 10.90 -8.41
C LEU A 27 -4.17 10.81 -8.59
N VAL A 28 -3.46 10.46 -7.51
CA VAL A 28 -2.02 10.19 -7.59
C VAL A 28 -1.86 9.20 -8.74
N PRO A 29 -1.08 9.56 -9.78
CA PRO A 29 -1.02 8.74 -10.99
C PRO A 29 -0.58 7.33 -10.61
N TRP A 30 -1.38 6.35 -11.03
CA TRP A 30 -1.12 4.95 -10.77
C TRP A 30 -0.75 4.22 -12.08
N PRO A 31 0.32 3.41 -12.07
CA PRO A 31 1.23 3.19 -10.95
C PRO A 31 2.11 4.43 -10.67
N PRO A 32 2.62 4.59 -9.44
CA PRO A 32 3.56 5.67 -9.14
C PRO A 32 4.77 5.64 -10.10
N HIS A 33 5.30 6.80 -10.43
CA HIS A 33 6.49 6.93 -11.29
C HIS A 33 7.65 6.03 -10.81
N ASP A 34 8.38 5.39 -11.73
CA ASP A 34 9.55 4.57 -11.40
C ASP A 34 10.68 5.44 -10.82
N PRO A 35 11.04 5.31 -9.54
CA PRO A 35 12.13 6.11 -8.97
C PRO A 35 13.51 5.70 -9.53
N GLY A 36 13.64 4.51 -10.11
CA GLY A 36 14.90 4.02 -10.66
C GLY A 36 15.99 3.78 -9.61
N GLN A 37 15.61 3.59 -8.35
CA GLN A 37 16.52 3.47 -7.20
C GLN A 37 16.44 2.05 -6.60
N PRO A 38 16.99 1.02 -7.28
CA PRO A 38 16.85 -0.36 -6.83
C PRO A 38 17.66 -0.69 -5.57
N GLU A 39 18.59 0.16 -5.13
CA GLU A 39 19.46 -0.13 -3.99
C GLU A 39 18.93 0.53 -2.73
N ALA A 40 18.69 -0.28 -1.70
CA ALA A 40 18.32 0.19 -0.37
C ALA A 40 19.54 0.68 0.40
N SER A 41 19.35 1.64 1.29
CA SER A 41 20.42 2.13 2.19
C SER A 41 20.71 1.18 3.36
N ILE A 42 19.98 0.06 3.43
CA ILE A 42 20.03 -0.94 4.49
C ILE A 42 20.28 -2.33 3.90
N ALA A 43 20.85 -3.23 4.69
CA ALA A 43 20.83 -4.65 4.35
C ALA A 43 19.43 -5.22 4.64
N ILE A 44 18.89 -6.03 3.73
CA ILE A 44 17.58 -6.66 3.91
C ILE A 44 17.77 -7.93 4.74
N THR A 45 17.61 -7.82 6.06
CA THR A 45 17.75 -8.92 7.02
C THR A 45 16.39 -9.37 7.57
N LYS A 46 16.33 -10.53 8.22
CA LYS A 46 15.10 -11.02 8.89
C LYS A 46 14.58 -10.03 9.93
N GLU A 47 15.47 -9.46 10.73
CA GLU A 47 15.14 -8.46 11.74
C GLU A 47 14.52 -7.22 11.10
N TRP A 48 15.16 -6.69 10.05
CA TRP A 48 14.64 -5.54 9.34
C TRP A 48 13.28 -5.83 8.70
N ILE A 49 13.11 -6.97 8.01
CA ILE A 49 11.82 -7.36 7.41
C ILE A 49 10.73 -7.47 8.49
N THR A 50 11.06 -8.02 9.65
CA THR A 50 10.12 -8.14 10.79
C THR A 50 9.68 -6.76 11.31
N SER A 51 10.57 -5.76 11.27
CA SER A 51 10.23 -4.39 11.68
C SER A 51 9.21 -3.70 10.74
N LEU A 52 9.07 -4.17 9.49
CA LEU A 52 8.14 -3.59 8.52
C LEU A 52 6.68 -3.90 8.81
N ARG A 53 6.38 -4.76 9.81
CA ARG A 53 5.00 -5.16 10.15
C ARG A 53 4.09 -3.99 10.53
N GLU A 54 4.68 -2.89 11.00
CA GLU A 54 3.96 -1.67 11.40
C GLU A 54 3.87 -0.64 10.27
N ILE A 55 4.35 -0.97 9.07
CA ILE A 55 4.26 -0.10 7.89
C ILE A 55 2.96 -0.39 7.15
N HIS A 56 2.12 0.64 7.04
CA HIS A 56 0.78 0.52 6.47
C HIS A 56 0.63 1.14 5.08
N ASP A 57 1.63 1.89 4.62
CA ASP A 57 1.62 2.54 3.31
C ASP A 57 2.97 2.40 2.59
N PHE A 58 2.92 2.53 1.27
CA PHE A 58 4.08 2.34 0.40
C PHE A 58 5.18 3.39 0.60
N ALA A 59 4.80 4.62 0.94
CA ALA A 59 5.76 5.70 1.20
C ALA A 59 6.59 5.44 2.46
N GLY A 60 5.95 4.91 3.51
CA GLY A 60 6.59 4.44 4.73
C GLY A 60 7.60 3.34 4.44
N LEU A 61 7.27 2.41 3.53
CA LEU A 61 8.19 1.36 3.09
C LEU A 61 9.41 1.92 2.35
N GLN A 62 9.20 2.84 1.40
CA GLN A 62 10.28 3.51 0.68
C GLN A 62 11.21 4.28 1.64
N LYS A 63 10.62 4.96 2.62
CA LYS A 63 11.37 5.66 3.68
C LYS A 63 12.18 4.69 4.54
N ALA A 64 11.60 3.56 4.95
CA ALA A 64 12.28 2.54 5.74
C ALA A 64 13.44 1.86 4.98
N ALA A 65 13.29 1.69 3.66
CA ALA A 65 14.36 1.20 2.78
C ALA A 65 15.38 2.28 2.39
N GLY A 66 15.10 3.55 2.70
CA GLY A 66 15.91 4.71 2.32
C GLY A 66 16.04 4.91 0.80
N SER A 67 15.12 4.36 0.01
CA SER A 67 15.14 4.40 -1.45
C SER A 67 13.74 4.19 -2.04
N GLY A 68 13.48 4.76 -3.21
CA GLY A 68 12.19 4.63 -3.89
C GLY A 68 11.92 3.25 -4.48
N GLY A 69 12.95 2.40 -4.63
CA GLY A 69 12.86 1.15 -5.38
C GLY A 69 12.93 1.37 -6.88
N ARG A 70 12.86 0.26 -7.62
CA ARG A 70 12.76 0.26 -9.08
C ARG A 70 11.48 -0.44 -9.52
N LEU A 71 10.71 0.18 -10.40
CA LEU A 71 9.57 -0.48 -11.06
C LEU A 71 10.10 -1.59 -11.98
N LEU A 72 9.68 -2.81 -11.69
CA LEU A 72 10.05 -4.01 -12.45
C LEU A 72 9.00 -4.35 -13.50
N ALA A 73 7.72 -4.22 -13.14
CA ALA A 73 6.60 -4.56 -14.00
C ALA A 73 5.32 -3.84 -13.55
N VAL A 74 4.37 -3.73 -14.47
CA VAL A 74 2.99 -3.32 -14.21
C VAL A 74 2.09 -4.40 -14.78
N GLU A 75 1.31 -5.03 -13.91
CA GLU A 75 0.37 -6.08 -14.27
C GLU A 75 -1.04 -5.48 -14.27
N ALA A 76 -1.65 -5.43 -15.46
CA ALA A 76 -2.96 -4.84 -15.69
C ALA A 76 -4.10 -5.88 -15.58
N ASP A 77 -3.96 -6.85 -14.68
CA ASP A 77 -5.01 -7.82 -14.40
C ASP A 77 -6.33 -7.08 -14.07
N PRO A 78 -7.46 -7.40 -14.72
CA PRO A 78 -8.70 -6.64 -14.55
C PRO A 78 -9.25 -6.65 -13.12
N GLU A 79 -9.00 -7.72 -12.37
CA GLU A 79 -9.47 -7.89 -11.00
C GLU A 79 -8.46 -7.33 -9.99
N THR A 80 -7.16 -7.46 -10.29
CA THR A 80 -6.07 -7.26 -9.34
C THR A 80 -4.90 -6.43 -9.88
N PRO A 81 -5.15 -5.24 -10.46
CA PRO A 81 -4.10 -4.46 -11.10
C PRO A 81 -3.03 -4.05 -10.08
N ARG A 82 -1.76 -4.37 -10.37
CA ARG A 82 -0.63 -4.15 -9.47
C ARG A 82 0.65 -3.70 -10.18
N ALA A 83 1.46 -2.94 -9.49
CA ALA A 83 2.83 -2.62 -9.88
C ALA A 83 3.81 -3.39 -9.00
N ILE A 84 4.88 -3.89 -9.61
CA ILE A 84 5.91 -4.64 -8.91
C ILE A 84 7.16 -3.79 -8.81
N TYR A 85 7.58 -3.46 -7.60
CA TYR A 85 8.83 -2.76 -7.32
C TYR A 85 9.87 -3.71 -6.73
N GLY A 86 11.14 -3.46 -7.03
CA GLY A 86 12.26 -4.26 -6.56
C GLY A 86 13.30 -3.44 -5.82
N TRP A 87 13.83 -4.03 -4.75
CA TRP A 87 14.99 -3.58 -4.01
C TRP A 87 16.04 -4.69 -3.91
N LYS A 88 17.30 -4.28 -3.96
CA LYS A 88 18.46 -5.01 -3.46
C LYS A 88 18.94 -4.31 -2.20
N GLY A 89 19.27 -5.07 -1.17
CA GLY A 89 19.85 -4.48 0.03
C GLY A 89 21.22 -3.87 -0.26
N LEU A 90 21.67 -2.99 0.64
CA LEU A 90 22.98 -2.37 0.63
C LEU A 90 24.07 -3.41 0.34
N ASP A 91 24.97 -3.09 -0.58
CA ASP A 91 26.05 -3.98 -1.03
C ASP A 91 25.54 -5.34 -1.57
N GLY A 92 24.31 -5.36 -2.08
CA GLY A 92 23.65 -6.58 -2.60
C GLY A 92 23.13 -7.53 -1.51
N ARG A 93 23.06 -7.09 -0.25
CA ARG A 93 22.67 -7.95 0.88
C ARG A 93 21.16 -8.11 0.98
N GLY A 94 20.67 -9.18 0.39
CA GLY A 94 19.26 -9.55 0.38
C GLY A 94 18.48 -8.81 -0.71
N GLN A 95 17.22 -9.20 -0.89
CA GLN A 95 16.35 -8.65 -1.93
C GLN A 95 14.90 -8.61 -1.47
N MET A 96 14.15 -7.66 -2.01
CA MET A 96 12.75 -7.47 -1.70
C MET A 96 11.98 -7.10 -2.97
N LYS A 97 10.82 -7.72 -3.16
CA LYS A 97 9.81 -7.31 -4.14
C LYS A 97 8.56 -6.84 -3.42
N VAL A 98 7.96 -5.78 -3.94
CA VAL A 98 6.72 -5.20 -3.41
C VAL A 98 5.69 -5.20 -4.51
N PHE A 99 4.51 -5.72 -4.20
CA PHE A 99 3.35 -5.78 -5.08
C PHE A 99 2.36 -4.70 -4.62
N LEU A 100 2.39 -3.55 -5.28
CA LEU A 100 1.56 -2.39 -4.97
C LEU A 100 0.28 -2.42 -5.79
N TYR A 101 -0.87 -2.59 -5.14
CA TYR A 101 -2.17 -2.59 -5.79
C TYR A 101 -2.66 -1.16 -6.05
N ARG A 102 -3.58 -1.00 -7.00
CA ARG A 102 -4.21 0.30 -7.28
C ARG A 102 -4.92 0.92 -6.07
N THR A 103 -5.39 0.09 -5.14
CA THR A 103 -6.02 0.53 -3.90
C THR A 103 -5.03 1.20 -2.92
N GLY A 104 -3.72 1.06 -3.15
CA GLY A 104 -2.67 1.49 -2.22
C GLY A 104 -2.20 0.38 -1.27
N ASP A 105 -2.93 -0.74 -1.22
CA ASP A 105 -2.49 -1.92 -0.47
C ASP A 105 -1.22 -2.51 -1.08
N PHE A 106 -0.40 -3.15 -0.26
CA PHE A 106 0.80 -3.81 -0.76
C PHE A 106 1.13 -5.11 -0.03
N GLY A 107 1.73 -6.02 -0.79
CA GLY A 107 2.40 -7.22 -0.27
C GLY A 107 3.90 -7.14 -0.51
N ILE A 108 4.68 -7.78 0.35
CA ILE A 108 6.13 -7.89 0.26
C ILE A 108 6.52 -9.36 0.19
N ALA A 109 7.46 -9.68 -0.69
CA ALA A 109 8.20 -10.94 -0.71
C ALA A 109 9.70 -10.61 -0.63
N ALA A 110 10.38 -11.10 0.42
CA ALA A 110 11.77 -10.75 0.67
C ALA A 110 12.62 -12.00 0.93
N SER A 111 13.81 -12.04 0.33
CA SER A 111 14.86 -13.01 0.64
C SER A 111 15.90 -12.32 1.53
N PRO A 112 15.96 -12.64 2.84
CA PRO A 112 16.87 -12.00 3.77
C PRO A 112 18.34 -12.39 3.50
N ALA A 113 19.26 -11.51 3.86
CA ALA A 113 20.70 -11.76 3.76
C ALA A 113 21.25 -12.73 4.82
N ASP A 114 20.54 -12.88 5.94
CA ASP A 114 20.94 -13.62 7.15
C ASP A 114 20.09 -14.88 7.39
N GLY A 115 19.47 -15.42 6.33
CA GLY A 115 18.67 -16.63 6.42
C GLY A 115 18.29 -17.23 5.07
N ALA A 116 17.90 -18.50 5.09
CA ALA A 116 17.25 -19.14 3.96
C ALA A 116 15.73 -18.89 3.99
N GLY A 117 15.09 -19.09 2.83
CA GLY A 117 13.64 -18.96 2.69
C GLY A 117 13.16 -17.54 2.43
N GLU A 118 11.97 -17.43 1.87
CA GLU A 118 11.30 -16.15 1.64
C GLU A 118 10.44 -15.79 2.86
N ILE A 119 10.49 -14.52 3.25
CA ILE A 119 9.57 -13.92 4.22
C ILE A 119 8.54 -13.11 3.44
N THR A 120 7.27 -13.31 3.74
CA THR A 120 6.18 -12.56 3.13
C THR A 120 5.40 -11.79 4.17
N LEU A 121 5.05 -10.53 3.87
CA LEU A 121 4.18 -9.73 4.73
C LEU A 121 3.28 -8.80 3.90
N ASN A 122 2.24 -8.24 4.51
CA ASN A 122 1.43 -7.19 3.88
C ASN A 122 1.13 -6.06 4.86
N ASN A 123 0.62 -4.95 4.30
CA ASN A 123 0.24 -3.75 5.05
C ASN A 123 -0.93 -3.95 6.04
N ALA A 124 -1.64 -5.08 5.96
CA ALA A 124 -2.66 -5.52 6.91
C ALA A 124 -2.09 -6.35 8.08
N GLY A 125 -0.78 -6.53 8.16
CA GLY A 125 -0.11 -7.22 9.27
C GLY A 125 -0.03 -8.74 9.13
N ALA A 126 -0.33 -9.30 7.95
CA ALA A 126 0.02 -10.68 7.67
C ALA A 126 1.54 -10.81 7.63
N PHE A 127 2.08 -11.87 8.20
CA PHE A 127 3.52 -12.09 8.31
C PHE A 127 3.82 -13.59 8.39
N VAL A 128 4.54 -14.09 7.40
CA VAL A 128 4.99 -15.48 7.31
C VAL A 128 6.51 -15.52 7.24
N CYS A 129 7.11 -16.14 8.26
CA CYS A 129 8.55 -16.32 8.37
C CYS A 129 8.84 -17.76 8.83
N PRO A 130 9.04 -18.70 7.88
CA PRO A 130 9.29 -20.11 8.19
C PRO A 130 10.62 -20.34 8.93
N THR A 131 11.56 -19.41 8.77
CA THR A 131 12.92 -19.49 9.31
C THR A 131 13.19 -18.57 10.49
N CYS A 132 12.12 -17.97 11.05
CA CYS A 132 12.15 -17.29 12.35
C CYS A 132 12.15 -18.31 13.51
N SER A 133 12.50 -17.86 14.72
CA SER A 133 12.49 -18.69 15.94
C SER A 133 11.69 -17.99 17.05
N PRO A 134 10.45 -18.43 17.34
CA PRO A 134 9.72 -19.50 16.67
C PRO A 134 9.30 -19.11 15.23
N PRO A 135 9.03 -20.09 14.33
CA PRO A 135 8.45 -19.81 13.03
C PRO A 135 7.15 -19.04 13.19
N VAL A 136 6.93 -18.02 12.36
CA VAL A 136 5.74 -17.17 12.43
C VAL A 136 4.85 -17.41 11.23
N HIS A 137 3.57 -17.56 11.52
CA HIS A 137 2.52 -17.65 10.52
C HIS A 137 1.32 -16.87 11.03
N ALA A 138 1.36 -15.55 10.83
CA ALA A 138 0.32 -14.62 11.26
C ALA A 138 -0.48 -14.18 10.04
N CYS A 139 -1.79 -14.40 10.07
CA CYS A 139 -2.71 -13.87 9.08
C CYS A 139 -3.17 -12.50 9.62
N GLY A 140 -3.07 -11.42 8.82
CA GLY A 140 -3.22 -10.04 9.29
C GLY A 140 -4.58 -9.65 9.90
N ARG A 141 -4.81 -8.36 10.13
CA ARG A 141 -6.13 -7.80 10.47
C ARG A 141 -6.94 -7.62 9.19
N ARG A 142 -7.88 -8.53 8.89
CA ARG A 142 -8.71 -8.52 7.66
C ARG A 142 -9.36 -7.15 7.35
N PRO A 143 -9.22 -6.59 6.12
CA PRO A 143 -10.23 -5.74 5.50
C PRO A 143 -11.34 -6.61 4.87
N SER A 144 -12.59 -6.24 5.10
CA SER A 144 -13.80 -7.06 4.93
C SER A 144 -14.34 -7.18 3.48
N TRP A 145 -13.61 -7.83 2.58
CA TRP A 145 -14.13 -8.12 1.22
C TRP A 145 -14.31 -9.63 0.92
N VAL A 146 -14.25 -10.48 1.95
CA VAL A 146 -14.56 -11.92 1.88
C VAL A 146 -15.74 -12.22 2.80
N SER A 147 -16.75 -12.96 2.33
CA SER A 147 -17.99 -13.21 3.09
C SER A 147 -17.73 -13.97 4.39
N HIS A 148 -18.40 -13.53 5.46
CA HIS A 148 -18.29 -14.01 6.85
C HIS A 148 -18.61 -15.51 7.10
N SER A 149 -18.88 -16.33 6.09
CA SER A 149 -19.31 -17.72 6.24
C SER A 149 -18.16 -18.76 6.27
N VAL A 150 -16.89 -18.34 6.24
CA VAL A 150 -15.74 -19.26 6.22
C VAL A 150 -14.78 -18.90 7.36
N HIS A 151 -15.09 -19.45 8.54
CA HIS A 151 -14.34 -19.34 9.79
C HIS A 151 -13.05 -20.16 9.72
N TRP A 152 -11.87 -19.61 10.06
CA TRP A 152 -11.26 -19.59 11.42
C TRP A 152 -10.71 -20.92 11.94
N ASP A 153 -9.96 -21.63 11.10
CA ASP A 153 -8.88 -22.52 11.53
C ASP A 153 -7.65 -22.26 10.65
N GLY A 154 -6.48 -22.77 11.04
CA GLY A 154 -5.16 -22.40 10.50
C GLY A 154 -4.88 -22.75 9.03
N SER A 155 -5.91 -22.88 8.20
CA SER A 155 -5.91 -23.39 6.83
C SER A 155 -5.71 -22.29 5.76
N ASP A 156 -6.13 -21.04 6.04
CA ASP A 156 -6.34 -20.01 5.00
C ASP A 156 -5.36 -18.84 5.01
N CYS A 157 -4.20 -18.99 5.67
CA CYS A 157 -3.22 -17.91 5.64
C CYS A 157 -2.70 -17.66 4.22
N HIS A 158 -2.67 -18.69 3.38
CA HIS A 158 -2.37 -18.56 1.95
C HIS A 158 -3.27 -17.54 1.25
N CYS A 159 -4.56 -17.50 1.61
CA CYS A 159 -5.57 -16.64 0.99
C CYS A 159 -5.67 -15.25 1.65
N THR A 160 -4.90 -14.97 2.71
CA THR A 160 -4.91 -13.67 3.43
C THR A 160 -3.59 -12.92 3.40
N ILE A 161 -2.51 -13.56 2.94
CA ILE A 161 -1.22 -12.89 2.67
C ILE A 161 -1.36 -11.85 1.55
N THR A 162 -2.42 -11.95 0.76
CA THR A 162 -2.64 -11.05 -0.37
C THR A 162 -3.98 -10.36 -0.22
N GLY A 163 -4.04 -9.11 -0.70
CA GLY A 163 -5.23 -8.68 -1.44
C GLY A 163 -5.56 -9.68 -2.57
N PRO A 164 -6.36 -9.30 -3.56
CA PRO A 164 -7.00 -10.30 -4.41
C PRO A 164 -6.01 -11.29 -5.09
N GLN A 165 -6.43 -12.56 -5.12
CA GLN A 165 -5.63 -13.80 -5.06
C GLN A 165 -4.72 -14.05 -6.29
N THR A 166 -3.44 -13.68 -6.28
CA THR A 166 -2.54 -14.04 -7.41
C THR A 166 -1.05 -14.30 -7.06
N ILE A 167 -0.64 -14.37 -5.78
CA ILE A 167 0.80 -14.51 -5.43
C ILE A 167 1.25 -15.98 -5.22
N ARG A 168 0.35 -16.98 -5.16
CA ARG A 168 0.76 -18.37 -5.44
C ARG A 168 -0.21 -19.07 -6.39
N PRO A 169 0.31 -19.86 -7.33
CA PRO A 169 -0.51 -20.80 -8.10
C PRO A 169 -0.89 -21.99 -7.21
N GLY A 170 -2.16 -22.02 -6.79
CA GLY A 170 -2.78 -23.09 -6.03
C GLY A 170 -4.23 -22.72 -5.70
N PRO A 171 -5.14 -23.69 -5.55
CA PRO A 171 -6.49 -23.38 -5.09
C PRO A 171 -6.42 -22.86 -3.64
N CYS A 172 -7.07 -21.71 -3.43
CA CYS A 172 -7.99 -21.57 -2.31
C CYS A 172 -9.26 -22.37 -2.70
#